data_AF-A0A2W2FLN3-F1
#
_entry.id   AF-A0A2W2FLN3-F1
#
_cell.length_a   1.000
_cell.length_b   1.000
_cell.length_c   1.000
_cell.angle_alpha   90.00
_cell.angle_beta   90.00
_cell.angle_gamma   90.00
#
_symmetry.space_group_name_H-M   'P 1'
#
loop_
_entity.id
_entity.type
_entity.pdbx_description
1 polymer ?
#
loop_
_entity_poly.entity_id
_entity_poly.type
_entity_poly.pdbx_seq_one_letter_code
_entity_poly.pdbx_strand_id
1 'polypeptide(L)'
;MNSSASHQTIGLTTISRTVASLAVGVVQTLERAVVGPARMRTAQGNAWEAICADRARADQRVALERLVAELAAAGARDRQPVN
;
A
#
# COMPACT_ATOMS: atom_id res chain seq x y z
N MET A 1 -47.24 -20.08 -29.70
CA MET A 1 -46.51 -19.03 -28.94
C MET A 1 -45.14 -19.57 -28.56
N ASN A 2 -44.08 -18.79 -28.84
CA ASN A 2 -42.67 -19.18 -28.78
C ASN A 2 -42.15 -19.47 -27.35
N SER A 3 -41.89 -20.73 -27.02
CA SER A 3 -41.11 -21.12 -25.81
C SER A 3 -39.60 -21.26 -26.06
N SER A 4 -39.11 -20.96 -27.26
CA SER A 4 -37.70 -21.11 -27.66
C SER A 4 -36.80 -19.90 -27.34
N ALA A 5 -37.38 -18.74 -27.00
CA ALA A 5 -36.63 -17.51 -26.73
C ALA A 5 -36.08 -17.43 -25.28
N SER A 6 -36.83 -17.94 -24.30
CA SER A 6 -36.42 -17.92 -22.88
C SER A 6 -35.27 -18.90 -22.58
N HIS A 7 -35.29 -20.09 -23.18
CA HIS A 7 -34.23 -21.09 -23.03
C HIS A 7 -32.89 -20.64 -23.64
N GLN A 8 -32.92 -19.97 -24.80
CA GLN A 8 -31.69 -19.46 -25.44
C GLN A 8 -31.06 -18.30 -24.68
N THR A 9 -31.85 -17.43 -24.05
CA THR A 9 -31.36 -16.29 -23.27
C THR A 9 -30.65 -16.75 -21.99
N ILE A 10 -31.17 -17.78 -21.32
CA ILE A 10 -30.53 -18.42 -20.15
C ILE A 10 -29.23 -19.14 -20.56
N GLY A 11 -29.23 -19.81 -21.72
CA GLY A 11 -28.04 -20.44 -22.29
C GLY A 11 -26.92 -19.44 -22.59
N LEU A 12 -27.23 -18.35 -23.32
CA LEU A 12 -26.23 -17.34 -23.65
C LEU A 12 -25.68 -16.65 -22.41
N THR A 13 -26.53 -16.21 -21.47
CA THR A 13 -26.08 -15.50 -20.27
C THR A 13 -25.26 -16.39 -19.32
N THR A 14 -25.59 -17.68 -19.24
CA THR A 14 -24.82 -18.64 -18.44
C THR A 14 -23.46 -18.90 -19.09
N ILE A 15 -23.41 -19.10 -20.41
CA ILE A 15 -22.17 -19.26 -21.18
C ILE A 15 -21.30 -18.00 -21.07
N SER A 16 -21.90 -16.81 -21.19
CA SER A 16 -21.19 -15.54 -21.03
C SER A 16 -20.59 -15.39 -19.63
N ARG A 17 -21.29 -15.85 -18.59
CA ARG A 17 -20.77 -15.81 -17.21
C ARG A 17 -19.60 -16.77 -17.00
N THR A 18 -19.65 -17.98 -17.54
CA THR A 18 -18.52 -18.92 -17.48
C THR A 18 -17.32 -18.40 -18.25
N VAL A 19 -17.52 -17.86 -19.46
CA VAL A 19 -16.45 -17.25 -20.25
C VAL A 19 -15.85 -16.05 -19.52
N ALA A 20 -16.67 -15.18 -18.93
CA ALA A 20 -16.19 -14.05 -18.14
C ALA A 20 -15.38 -14.50 -16.91
N SER A 21 -15.85 -15.53 -16.19
CA SER A 21 -15.14 -16.09 -15.03
C SER A 21 -13.78 -16.68 -15.41
N LEU A 22 -13.71 -17.41 -16.53
CA LEU A 22 -12.47 -17.95 -17.05
C LEU A 22 -11.50 -16.84 -17.50
N ALA A 23 -12.02 -15.82 -18.17
CA ALA A 23 -11.22 -14.66 -18.60
C ALA A 23 -10.62 -13.91 -17.40
N VAL A 24 -11.36 -13.77 -16.30
CA VAL A 24 -10.83 -13.17 -15.05
C VAL A 24 -9.61 -13.95 -14.53
N GLY A 25 -9.65 -15.28 -14.53
CA GLY A 25 -8.51 -16.09 -14.10
C GLY A 25 -7.27 -15.90 -14.99
N VAL A 26 -7.48 -15.75 -16.30
CA VAL A 26 -6.39 -15.51 -17.27
C VAL A 26 -5.80 -14.12 -17.11
N VAL A 27 -6.63 -13.08 -16.95
CA VAL A 27 -6.19 -11.70 -16.70
C VAL A 27 -5.38 -11.61 -15.41
N GLN A 28 -5.87 -12.21 -14.32
CA GLN A 28 -5.18 -12.23 -13.05
C GLN A 28 -3.79 -12.89 -13.17
N THR A 29 -3.70 -13.99 -13.92
CA THR A 29 -2.44 -14.71 -14.12
C THR A 29 -1.46 -13.92 -14.98
N LEU A 30 -1.96 -13.21 -16.00
CA LEU A 30 -1.15 -12.33 -16.85
C LEU A 30 -0.64 -11.11 -16.10
N GLU A 31 -1.48 -10.45 -15.29
CA GLU A 31 -1.04 -9.36 -14.41
C GLU A 31 0.10 -9.85 -13.51
N ARG A 32 -0.04 -11.07 -12.96
CA ARG A 32 1.01 -11.68 -12.14
C ARG A 32 2.31 -11.93 -12.91
N ALA A 33 2.21 -12.43 -14.13
CA ALA A 33 3.38 -12.72 -14.97
C ALA A 33 4.08 -11.44 -15.46
N VAL A 34 3.33 -10.39 -15.81
CA VAL A 34 3.85 -9.12 -16.33
C VAL A 34 4.47 -8.24 -15.23
N VAL A 35 3.82 -8.12 -14.08
CA VAL A 35 4.35 -7.35 -12.94
C VAL A 35 5.61 -8.05 -12.39
N GLY A 36 5.61 -9.39 -12.41
CA GLY A 36 6.69 -10.20 -11.87
C GLY A 36 6.68 -10.23 -10.33
N PRO A 37 7.17 -11.33 -9.72
CA PRO A 37 7.08 -11.53 -8.27
C PRO A 37 7.82 -10.46 -7.44
N ALA A 38 8.85 -9.83 -8.01
CA ALA A 38 9.61 -8.76 -7.35
C ALA A 38 8.88 -7.40 -7.30
N ARG A 39 7.85 -7.17 -8.14
CA ARG A 39 7.07 -5.93 -8.14
C ARG A 39 5.65 -6.09 -7.59
N MET A 40 5.28 -7.28 -7.14
CA MET A 40 4.04 -7.47 -6.39
C MET A 40 4.19 -6.91 -4.98
N ARG A 41 3.26 -6.03 -4.59
CA ARG A 41 3.13 -5.61 -3.19
C ARG A 41 2.70 -6.81 -2.34
N THR A 42 3.66 -7.40 -1.64
CA THR A 42 3.40 -8.43 -0.64
C THR A 42 3.10 -7.77 0.71
N ALA A 43 2.34 -8.46 1.56
CA ALA A 43 2.11 -7.99 2.93
C ALA A 43 3.44 -7.76 3.68
N GLN A 44 4.42 -8.64 3.46
CA GLN A 44 5.77 -8.52 4.01
C GLN A 44 6.51 -7.28 3.48
N GLY A 45 6.43 -7.00 2.17
CA GLY A 45 7.05 -5.84 1.55
C GLY A 45 6.47 -4.53 2.07
N ASN A 46 5.14 -4.45 2.19
CA ASN A 46 4.47 -3.27 2.75
C ASN A 46 4.85 -3.05 4.23
N ALA A 47 4.93 -4.12 5.02
CA ALA A 47 5.36 -4.03 6.42
C ALA A 47 6.80 -3.54 6.54
N TRP A 48 7.69 -3.99 5.66
CA TRP A 48 9.07 -3.54 5.64
C TRP A 48 9.20 -2.06 5.25
N GLU A 49 8.45 -1.59 4.25
CA GLU A 49 8.41 -0.16 3.88
C GLU A 49 7.93 0.71 5.06
N ALA A 50 6.91 0.26 5.80
CA ALA A 50 6.41 0.97 6.97
C ALA A 50 7.48 1.07 8.07
N ILE A 51 8.18 -0.03 8.37
CA ILE A 51 9.29 -0.05 9.34
C ILE A 51 10.40 0.91 8.93
N CYS A 52 10.78 0.93 7.65
CA CYS A 52 11.79 1.87 7.15
C CYS A 52 11.35 3.33 7.31
N ALA A 53 10.09 3.63 7.02
CA ALA A 53 9.52 4.96 7.23
C ALA A 53 9.50 5.36 8.72
N ASP A 54 9.19 4.42 9.62
CA ASP A 54 9.19 4.68 11.06
C ASP A 54 10.61 4.92 11.61
N ARG A 55 11.60 4.15 11.13
CA ARG A 55 13.00 4.40 11.47
C ARG A 55 13.45 5.78 11.02
N ALA A 56 13.12 6.18 9.78
CA ALA A 56 13.45 7.51 9.27
C ALA A 56 12.80 8.63 10.11
N ARG A 57 11.53 8.45 10.53
CA ARG A 57 10.86 9.39 11.44
C ARG A 57 11.52 9.45 12.82
N ALA A 58 11.97 8.31 13.35
CA ALA A 58 12.69 8.26 14.63
C ALA A 58 14.02 9.01 14.55
N ASP A 59 14.79 8.82 13.48
CA ASP A 59 16.06 9.53 13.26
C ASP A 59 15.84 11.06 13.17
N GLN A 60 14.80 11.49 12.45
CA GLN A 60 14.40 12.90 12.39
C GLN A 60 14.01 13.47 13.75
N ARG A 61 13.27 12.71 14.57
CA ARG A 61 12.89 13.12 15.93
C ARG A 61 14.12 13.30 16.81
N VAL A 62 15.07 12.37 16.77
CA VAL A 62 16.33 12.47 17.52
C VAL A 62 17.13 13.70 17.10
N ALA A 63 17.19 14.00 15.81
CA ALA A 63 17.87 15.20 15.31
C ALA A 63 17.19 16.48 15.84
N LEU A 64 15.86 16.54 15.82
CA LEU A 64 15.09 17.67 16.35
C LEU A 64 15.29 17.83 17.87
N GLU A 65 15.23 16.73 18.63
CA GLU A 65 15.45 16.74 20.07
C GLU A 65 16.81 17.31 20.46
N ARG A 66 17.86 16.99 19.67
CA ARG A 66 19.20 17.59 19.87
C ARG A 66 19.21 19.10 19.65
N LEU A 67 18.61 19.58 18.56
CA LEU A 67 18.52 21.02 18.29
C LEU A 67 17.73 21.76 19.36
N VAL A 68 16.62 21.17 19.83
CA VAL A 68 15.80 21.72 20.92
C VAL A 68 16.60 21.76 22.22
N ALA A 69 17.37 20.73 22.55
CA ALA A 69 18.22 20.70 23.72
C ALA A 69 19.32 21.78 23.67
N GLU A 70 19.96 21.97 22.52
CA GLU A 70 20.96 23.02 22.31
C GLU A 70 20.35 24.42 22.47
N LEU A 71 19.17 24.65 21.90
CA LEU A 71 18.45 25.93 22.03
C LEU A 71 18.04 26.19 23.49
N ALA A 72 17.52 25.18 24.19
CA ALA A 72 17.17 25.28 25.60
C ALA A 72 18.39 25.58 26.47
N ALA A 73 19.53 24.94 26.22
CA ALA A 73 20.78 25.20 26.93
C ALA A 73 21.30 26.62 26.68
N ALA A 74 21.20 27.13 25.44
CA ALA A 74 21.57 28.52 25.14
C ALA A 74 20.68 29.52 25.91
N GLY A 75 19.36 29.31 25.90
CA GLY A 75 18.43 30.15 26.66
C GLY A 75 18.61 30.06 28.18
N ALA A 76 19.10 28.94 28.71
CA ALA A 76 19.42 28.80 30.13
C ALA A 76 20.68 29.60 30.51
N ARG A 77 21.71 29.60 29.67
CA ARG A 77 22.95 30.40 29.88
C ARG A 77 22.67 31.89 29.91
N ASP A 78 21.80 32.36 29.01
CA ASP A 78 21.44 33.78 28.91
C ASP A 78 20.63 34.27 30.14
N ARG A 79 19.96 33.34 30.83
CA ARG A 79 19.16 33.61 32.03
C ARG A 79 19.98 33.51 33.34
N GLN A 80 21.26 33.18 33.26
CA GLN A 80 22.11 33.00 34.42
C GLN A 80 22.55 34.39 34.94
N PRO A 81 22.15 34.81 36.16
CA PRO A 81 22.48 36.14 36.65
C PRO A 81 23.99 36.24 36.90
N VAL A 82 24.62 37.27 36.32
CA VAL A 82 25.98 37.70 36.67
C VAL A 82 26.00 38.10 38.15
N ASN A 83 26.78 37.36 38.93
CA ASN A 83 27.06 37.63 40.35
C ASN A 83 28.51 38.09 40.47
#